data_AF-A0A7R9YGH2-F1
#
_entry.id   AF-A0A7R9YGH2-F1
#
_cell.length_a   1.000
_cell.length_b   1.000
_cell.length_c   1.000
_cell.angle_alpha   90.00
_cell.angle_beta   90.00
_cell.angle_gamma   90.00
#
_symmetry.space_group_name_H-M   'P 1'
#
loop_
_entity.id
_entity.type
_entity.pdbx_description
1 polymer ?
#
loop_
_entity_poly.entity_id
_entity_poly.type
_entity_poly.pdbx_seq_one_letter_code
_entity_poly.pdbx_strand_id
1 'polypeptide(L)'
;LGHTAPQEMKFAALLGIMGGFFSASSPTQSGAGSEFPIVCGEEVMSKKEHGTCHHAPQQNLRWGCDFSVADRICCFNRHFAEHSGYWKKTSFIKDIKNAELPITFYDSVSGKPLFQAPVGRSLDDFLRESNAHGWPSFRDQEVIWDDTRCLKNGECVSLAGTHL
;
A
#
# COMPACT_ATOMS: atom_id res chain seq x y z
N LEU A 1 -5.11 -30.83 -8.46
CA LEU A 1 -5.88 -29.61 -8.09
C LEU A 1 -5.18 -28.96 -6.90
N GLY A 2 -4.00 -28.38 -7.16
CA GLY A 2 -3.24 -27.68 -6.13
C GLY A 2 -3.86 -26.32 -5.93
N HIS A 3 -4.47 -26.08 -4.77
CA HIS A 3 -4.73 -24.72 -4.32
C HIS A 3 -3.36 -24.09 -4.04
N THR A 4 -2.84 -23.31 -4.97
CA THR A 4 -1.79 -22.33 -4.67
C THR A 4 -2.39 -21.38 -3.64
N ALA A 5 -1.86 -21.39 -2.43
CA ALA A 5 -2.18 -20.37 -1.44
C ALA A 5 -1.89 -18.98 -2.06
N PRO A 6 -2.71 -17.95 -1.78
CA PRO A 6 -2.43 -16.60 -2.25
C PRO A 6 -1.02 -16.22 -1.81
N GLN A 7 -0.21 -15.68 -2.73
CA GLN A 7 1.17 -15.34 -2.42
C GLN A 7 1.12 -14.16 -1.46
N GLU A 8 1.61 -14.35 -0.23
CA GLU A 8 1.55 -13.32 0.80
C GLU A 8 2.61 -12.25 0.56
N MET A 9 2.19 -11.00 0.65
CA MET A 9 2.93 -9.86 0.16
C MET A 9 3.08 -8.83 1.29
N LYS A 10 4.33 -8.52 1.65
CA LYS A 10 4.71 -7.82 2.89
C LYS A 10 5.10 -6.38 2.58
N PHE A 11 4.24 -5.41 2.89
CA PHE A 11 4.43 -4.01 2.49
C PHE A 11 4.28 -3.03 3.65
N ALA A 12 4.83 -1.84 3.46
CA ALA A 12 4.81 -0.67 4.30
C ALA A 12 4.03 0.47 3.63
N ALA A 13 2.70 0.37 3.64
CA ALA A 13 1.87 1.41 3.06
C ALA A 13 1.89 2.69 3.92
N LEU A 14 2.54 3.75 3.43
CA LEU A 14 2.40 5.13 3.91
C LEU A 14 1.23 5.80 3.18
N LEU A 15 0.28 6.34 3.96
CA LEU A 15 -1.11 6.51 3.49
C LEU A 15 -1.53 7.98 3.43
N GLY A 16 -1.80 8.45 2.22
CA GLY A 16 -2.26 9.81 1.90
C GLY A 16 -3.79 9.99 1.92
N ILE A 17 -4.25 11.23 1.85
CA ILE A 17 -5.63 11.67 2.12
C ILE A 17 -6.46 11.77 0.83
N MET A 18 -7.77 11.50 0.91
CA MET A 18 -8.76 12.40 0.31
C MET A 18 -9.99 12.56 1.21
N GLY A 19 -10.32 13.81 1.52
CA GLY A 19 -11.68 14.24 1.85
C GLY A 19 -12.32 14.77 0.58
N GLY A 20 -13.41 14.14 0.15
CA GLY A 20 -14.17 14.54 -1.03
C GLY A 20 -15.17 13.45 -1.39
N PHE A 21 -16.44 13.81 -1.46
CA PHE A 21 -17.53 12.93 -1.88
C PHE A 21 -17.25 12.37 -3.28
N PHE A 22 -17.10 11.04 -3.39
CA PHE A 22 -17.06 10.34 -4.67
C PHE A 22 -18.24 9.39 -4.78
N SER A 23 -18.99 9.55 -5.88
CA SER A 23 -20.06 8.65 -6.29
C SER A 23 -19.51 7.23 -6.43
N ALA A 24 -20.20 6.25 -5.83
CA ALA A 24 -19.83 4.85 -5.85
C ALA A 24 -19.90 4.28 -7.28
N SER A 25 -18.80 4.35 -8.02
CA SER A 25 -18.52 3.44 -9.11
C SER A 25 -17.61 2.35 -8.56
N SER A 26 -18.18 1.19 -8.28
CA SER A 26 -17.44 -0.02 -7.93
C SER A 26 -16.35 -0.27 -8.98
N PRO A 27 -15.07 -0.45 -8.60
CA PRO A 27 -14.08 -0.90 -9.55
C PRO A 27 -14.49 -2.30 -10.02
N THR A 28 -14.80 -2.40 -11.31
CA THR A 28 -15.10 -3.65 -11.98
C THR A 28 -13.91 -4.58 -11.79
N GLN A 29 -14.10 -5.65 -11.01
CA GLN A 29 -13.17 -6.76 -11.00
C GLN A 29 -13.08 -7.35 -12.41
N SER A 30 -11.96 -7.09 -13.07
CA SER A 30 -11.58 -7.79 -14.28
C SER A 30 -11.18 -9.21 -13.89
N GLY A 31 -12.13 -10.15 -13.95
CA GLY A 31 -11.86 -11.57 -13.84
C GLY A 31 -11.21 -12.11 -15.11
N ALA A 32 -10.08 -12.81 -14.96
CA ALA A 32 -9.57 -13.96 -15.72
C ALA A 32 -8.03 -13.92 -15.85
N GLY A 33 -7.33 -14.68 -14.99
CA GLY A 33 -6.04 -15.29 -15.34
C GLY A 33 -4.75 -14.45 -15.22
N SER A 34 -4.71 -13.32 -14.52
CA SER A 34 -3.41 -12.75 -14.12
C SER A 34 -2.89 -13.47 -12.87
N GLU A 35 -1.80 -14.24 -13.01
CA GLU A 35 -1.03 -14.75 -11.88
C GLU A 35 -0.45 -13.54 -11.14
N PHE A 36 -0.95 -13.28 -9.93
CA PHE A 36 -0.37 -12.26 -9.07
C PHE A 36 0.89 -12.81 -8.40
N PRO A 37 1.90 -11.97 -8.15
CA PRO A 37 1.90 -10.51 -8.35
C PRO A 37 2.17 -10.04 -9.78
N ILE A 38 1.67 -8.84 -10.13
CA ILE A 38 2.07 -8.20 -11.40
C ILE A 38 3.47 -7.58 -11.23
N VAL A 39 4.44 -8.14 -11.95
CA VAL A 39 5.84 -7.70 -11.90
C VAL A 39 6.14 -6.61 -12.94
N CYS A 40 6.91 -5.58 -12.58
CA CYS A 40 7.46 -4.57 -13.49
C CYS A 40 9.00 -4.53 -13.44
N GLY A 41 9.62 -3.73 -14.32
CA GLY A 41 11.06 -3.52 -14.32
C GLY A 41 11.49 -2.39 -13.38
N GLU A 42 12.81 -2.33 -13.12
CA GLU A 42 13.42 -1.35 -12.22
C GLU A 42 13.25 0.11 -12.70
N GLU A 43 12.92 0.34 -13.97
CA GLU A 43 12.72 1.67 -14.55
C GLU A 43 11.63 2.48 -13.83
N VAL A 44 10.62 1.82 -13.26
CA VAL A 44 9.56 2.49 -12.48
C VAL A 44 10.15 3.23 -11.28
N MET A 45 11.24 2.73 -10.71
CA MET A 45 11.93 3.33 -9.56
C MET A 45 13.21 4.07 -9.94
N SER A 46 13.39 4.41 -11.21
CA SER A 46 14.48 5.29 -11.65
C SER A 46 14.34 6.68 -11.04
N LYS A 47 15.48 7.40 -10.96
CA LYS A 47 15.54 8.76 -10.42
C LYS A 47 14.65 9.70 -11.24
N LYS A 48 13.84 10.49 -10.54
CA LYS A 48 12.92 11.52 -11.03
C LYS A 48 13.25 12.86 -10.36
N GLU A 49 12.31 13.81 -10.39
CA GLU A 49 12.46 15.14 -9.82
C GLU A 49 12.64 15.11 -8.29
N HIS A 50 12.01 14.14 -7.61
CA HIS A 50 12.04 13.99 -6.15
C HIS A 50 12.39 12.56 -5.73
N GLY A 51 13.68 12.22 -5.81
CA GLY A 51 14.15 10.87 -5.53
C GLY A 51 13.68 9.90 -6.62
N THR A 52 12.91 8.88 -6.27
CA THR A 52 12.23 7.99 -7.24
C THR A 52 10.81 8.46 -7.58
N CYS A 53 10.33 9.55 -6.98
CA CYS A 53 9.01 10.13 -7.18
C CYS A 53 9.07 11.41 -8.04
N HIS A 54 7.94 11.80 -8.66
CA HIS A 54 7.83 13.08 -9.36
C HIS A 54 7.70 14.29 -8.42
N HIS A 55 7.18 14.08 -7.21
CA HIS A 55 7.04 15.10 -6.18
C HIS A 55 7.04 14.46 -4.79
N ALA A 56 7.16 15.28 -3.75
CA ALA A 56 7.08 14.83 -2.36
C ALA A 56 5.70 14.24 -2.03
N PRO A 57 5.58 13.47 -0.93
CA PRO A 57 4.29 13.06 -0.40
C PRO A 57 3.35 14.23 -0.14
N GLN A 58 2.07 13.94 -0.10
CA GLN A 58 1.05 14.88 0.32
C GLN A 58 1.26 15.31 1.77
N GLN A 59 0.84 16.54 2.10
CA GLN A 59 0.85 17.03 3.47
C GLN A 59 -0.32 16.43 4.28
N ASN A 60 -0.22 16.42 5.61
CA ASN A 60 -1.27 15.97 6.55
C ASN A 60 -1.71 14.50 6.37
N LEU A 61 -0.78 13.60 6.08
CA LEU A 61 -1.02 12.17 5.84
C LEU A 61 -1.96 11.52 6.88
N ARG A 62 -2.74 10.52 6.42
CA ARG A 62 -3.72 9.84 7.28
C ARG A 62 -3.04 9.28 8.51
N TRP A 63 -3.82 9.25 9.58
CA TRP A 63 -3.44 8.70 10.87
C TRP A 63 -2.29 9.41 11.58
N GLY A 64 -1.91 10.60 11.11
CA GLY A 64 -0.78 11.34 11.66
C GLY A 64 0.56 10.72 11.30
N CYS A 65 0.67 10.09 10.12
CA CYS A 65 1.96 9.68 9.60
C CYS A 65 2.89 10.89 9.46
N ASP A 66 4.16 10.70 9.84
CA ASP A 66 5.20 11.71 9.83
C ASP A 66 5.65 11.95 8.40
N PHE A 67 5.58 13.21 7.97
CA PHE A 67 5.92 13.59 6.62
C PHE A 67 7.38 13.26 6.28
N SER A 68 8.33 13.48 7.20
CA SER A 68 9.75 13.28 6.92
C SER A 68 10.10 11.79 6.79
N VAL A 69 9.46 10.94 7.58
CA VAL A 69 9.54 9.49 7.45
C VAL A 69 8.94 9.06 6.12
N ALA A 70 7.76 9.55 5.77
CA ALA A 70 7.09 9.26 4.51
C ALA A 70 7.98 9.59 3.31
N ASP A 71 8.49 10.82 3.30
CA ASP A 71 9.30 11.37 2.22
C ASP A 71 10.56 10.54 1.98
N ARG A 72 11.28 10.24 3.08
CA ARG A 72 12.47 9.41 3.03
C ARG A 72 12.18 8.01 2.51
N ILE A 73 11.16 7.34 3.05
CA ILE A 73 10.90 5.92 2.74
C ILE A 73 10.33 5.76 1.34
N CYS A 74 9.33 6.55 0.98
CA CYS A 74 8.64 6.43 -0.30
C CYS A 74 9.48 6.89 -1.49
N CYS A 75 10.31 7.93 -1.32
CA CYS A 75 10.97 8.58 -2.45
C CYS A 75 12.50 8.50 -2.43
N PHE A 76 13.13 8.31 -1.27
CA PHE A 76 14.60 8.32 -1.16
C PHE A 76 15.20 7.04 -0.58
N ASN A 77 14.41 5.98 -0.43
CA ASN A 77 14.87 4.71 0.10
C ASN A 77 14.54 3.57 -0.86
N ARG A 78 15.50 2.68 -1.08
CA ARG A 78 15.35 1.43 -1.84
C ARG A 78 15.81 0.21 -1.03
N HIS A 79 15.99 0.40 0.28
CA HIS A 79 16.49 -0.62 1.19
C HIS A 79 15.64 -0.61 2.47
N PHE A 80 14.85 -1.66 2.66
CA PHE A 80 13.92 -1.82 3.79
C PHE A 80 12.80 -0.78 3.84
N ALA A 81 11.84 -0.99 4.75
CA ALA A 81 10.78 -0.05 5.05
C ALA A 81 11.15 0.85 6.25
N GLU A 82 10.20 1.66 6.72
CA GLU A 82 10.28 2.26 8.04
C GLU A 82 10.39 1.20 9.16
N HIS A 83 10.71 1.66 10.37
CA HIS A 83 10.83 0.79 11.54
C HIS A 83 9.55 -0.04 11.78
N SER A 84 9.72 -1.36 11.94
CA SER A 84 8.65 -2.32 12.26
C SER A 84 7.74 -1.84 13.41
N GLY A 85 6.44 -1.79 13.17
CA GLY A 85 5.45 -1.34 14.15
C GLY A 85 5.28 0.18 14.23
N TYR A 86 5.90 0.96 13.34
CA TYR A 86 5.65 2.41 13.22
C TYR A 86 4.15 2.72 13.11
N TRP A 87 3.43 1.96 12.28
CA TRP A 87 1.97 2.05 12.09
C TRP A 87 1.14 1.87 13.39
N LYS A 88 1.72 1.28 14.45
CA LYS A 88 1.06 1.14 15.76
C LYS A 88 1.18 2.40 16.62
N LYS A 89 2.09 3.29 16.27
CA LYS A 89 2.31 4.59 16.94
C LYS A 89 1.47 5.72 16.32
N THR A 90 0.82 5.46 15.21
CA THR A 90 -0.12 6.37 14.53
C THR A 90 -1.54 6.15 15.06
N SER A 91 -2.52 6.94 14.63
CA SER A 91 -3.92 6.71 15.01
C SER A 91 -4.58 5.53 14.27
N PHE A 92 -3.87 4.84 13.38
CA PHE A 92 -4.44 3.85 12.47
C PHE A 92 -5.27 2.78 13.17
N ILE A 93 -4.71 2.10 14.18
CA ILE A 93 -5.39 1.00 14.86
C ILE A 93 -6.69 1.48 15.51
N LYS A 94 -6.68 2.68 16.08
CA LYS A 94 -7.87 3.27 16.69
C LYS A 94 -8.92 3.57 15.63
N ASP A 95 -8.51 4.13 14.50
CA ASP A 95 -9.42 4.61 13.47
C ASP A 95 -10.03 3.46 12.67
N ILE A 96 -9.24 2.45 12.28
CA ILE A 96 -9.72 1.30 11.50
C ILE A 96 -10.73 0.44 12.26
N LYS A 97 -10.61 0.34 13.59
CA LYS A 97 -11.56 -0.41 14.43
C LYS A 97 -12.96 0.20 14.46
N ASN A 98 -13.11 1.47 14.07
CA ASN A 98 -14.38 2.19 14.05
C ASN A 98 -14.80 2.59 12.63
N ALA A 99 -14.10 2.12 11.61
CA ALA A 99 -14.35 2.48 10.22
C ALA A 99 -15.32 1.51 9.54
N GLU A 100 -15.95 1.98 8.48
CA GLU A 100 -16.59 1.11 7.49
C GLU A 100 -15.51 0.34 6.71
N LEU A 101 -15.70 -0.97 6.58
CA LEU A 101 -14.74 -1.87 5.93
C LEU A 101 -15.30 -2.38 4.59
N PRO A 102 -14.44 -2.63 3.58
CA PRO A 102 -12.99 -2.46 3.61
C PRO A 102 -12.54 -1.00 3.49
N ILE A 103 -11.38 -0.66 4.06
CA ILE A 103 -10.76 0.65 3.89
C ILE A 103 -9.88 0.65 2.64
N THR A 104 -9.94 1.74 1.88
CA THR A 104 -8.99 2.01 0.79
C THR A 104 -7.75 2.75 1.31
N PHE A 105 -6.61 2.28 0.82
CA PHE A 105 -5.26 2.70 1.14
C PHE A 105 -4.67 3.40 -0.08
N TYR A 106 -4.24 4.66 0.07
CA TYR A 106 -3.81 5.53 -1.04
C TYR A 106 -2.30 5.80 -1.01
N ASP A 107 -1.70 5.88 -2.20
CA ASP A 107 -0.33 6.32 -2.42
C ASP A 107 -0.13 7.72 -1.81
N SER A 108 0.82 7.83 -0.88
CA SER A 108 1.13 9.11 -0.23
C SER A 108 1.62 10.18 -1.21
N VAL A 109 2.14 9.79 -2.37
CA VAL A 109 2.59 10.71 -3.42
C VAL A 109 1.42 10.99 -4.36
N SER A 110 1.03 10.02 -5.19
CA SER A 110 0.07 10.24 -6.27
C SER A 110 -1.39 10.41 -5.82
N GLY A 111 -1.73 10.00 -4.60
CA GLY A 111 -3.11 9.97 -4.11
C GLY A 111 -3.99 8.89 -4.74
N LYS A 112 -3.42 8.00 -5.55
CA LYS A 112 -4.14 6.90 -6.18
C LYS A 112 -4.36 5.73 -5.22
N PRO A 113 -5.46 4.97 -5.36
CA PRO A 113 -5.72 3.82 -4.51
C PRO A 113 -4.76 2.66 -4.84
N LEU A 114 -4.10 2.11 -3.83
CA LEU A 114 -3.11 1.03 -3.97
C LEU A 114 -3.57 -0.28 -3.36
N PHE A 115 -4.33 -0.22 -2.25
CA PHE A 115 -4.85 -1.40 -1.56
C PHE A 115 -6.26 -1.16 -1.04
N GLN A 116 -7.01 -2.24 -0.80
CA GLN A 116 -8.29 -2.23 -0.12
C GLN A 116 -8.36 -3.42 0.83
N ALA A 117 -8.49 -3.16 2.13
CA ALA A 117 -8.43 -4.21 3.16
C ALA A 117 -9.34 -3.92 4.36
N PRO A 118 -9.83 -4.96 5.07
CA PRO A 118 -9.64 -6.38 4.75
C PRO A 118 -10.61 -6.87 3.66
N VAL A 119 -10.16 -7.77 2.78
CA VAL A 119 -11.02 -8.47 1.79
C VAL A 119 -10.85 -9.97 1.95
N GLY A 120 -11.95 -10.71 2.04
CA GLY A 120 -11.93 -12.17 2.22
C GLY A 120 -11.32 -12.66 3.54
N ARG A 121 -11.18 -11.77 4.53
CA ARG A 121 -10.77 -12.05 5.91
C ARG A 121 -11.34 -11.03 6.89
N SER A 122 -11.28 -11.31 8.18
CA SER A 122 -11.70 -10.36 9.22
C SER A 122 -10.67 -9.24 9.42
N LEU A 123 -11.10 -8.12 10.02
CA LEU A 123 -10.18 -7.07 10.46
C LEU A 123 -9.16 -7.59 11.46
N ASP A 124 -9.57 -8.48 12.37
CA ASP A 124 -8.69 -9.05 13.37
C ASP A 124 -7.61 -9.95 12.73
N ASP A 125 -7.94 -10.70 11.68
CA ASP A 125 -6.95 -11.46 10.91
C ASP A 125 -5.96 -10.53 10.21
N PHE A 126 -6.45 -9.47 9.56
CA PHE A 126 -5.61 -8.44 8.92
C PHE A 126 -4.65 -7.80 9.93
N LEU A 127 -5.13 -7.37 11.09
CA LEU A 127 -4.31 -6.73 12.13
C LEU A 127 -3.32 -7.72 12.77
N ARG A 128 -3.73 -8.98 12.96
CA ARG A 128 -2.86 -10.04 13.50
C ARG A 128 -1.69 -10.32 12.56
N GLU A 129 -1.98 -10.53 11.28
CA GLU A 129 -0.96 -10.78 10.25
C GLU A 129 -0.02 -9.57 10.11
N SER A 130 -0.59 -8.36 10.04
CA SER A 130 0.18 -7.12 10.00
C SER A 130 1.09 -6.93 11.22
N ASN A 131 0.62 -7.31 12.41
CA ASN A 131 1.43 -7.23 13.63
C ASN A 131 2.55 -8.28 13.65
N ALA A 132 2.31 -9.48 13.12
CA ALA A 132 3.33 -10.53 13.02
C ALA A 132 4.45 -10.15 12.05
N HIS A 133 4.11 -9.49 10.93
CA HIS A 133 5.10 -9.01 9.97
C HIS A 133 5.79 -7.72 10.42
N GLY A 134 5.11 -6.88 11.18
CA GLY A 134 5.60 -5.58 11.60
C GLY A 134 5.03 -4.41 10.81
N TRP A 135 4.35 -4.67 9.69
CA TRP A 135 3.77 -3.65 8.81
C TRP A 135 2.38 -4.08 8.29
N PRO A 136 1.50 -3.13 7.91
CA PRO A 136 0.23 -3.43 7.25
C PRO A 136 0.42 -4.38 6.06
N SER A 137 -0.06 -5.61 6.17
CA SER A 137 0.23 -6.67 5.19
C SER A 137 -1.01 -6.97 4.36
N PHE A 138 -0.87 -6.97 3.04
CA PHE A 138 -1.98 -7.11 2.09
C PHE A 138 -1.82 -8.39 1.28
N ARG A 139 -2.93 -9.09 1.05
CA ARG A 139 -2.98 -10.25 0.15
C ARG A 139 -3.20 -9.78 -1.28
N ASP A 140 -2.88 -10.60 -2.28
CA ASP A 140 -3.05 -10.24 -3.70
C ASP A 140 -4.46 -9.71 -4.04
N GLN A 141 -5.51 -10.26 -3.42
CA GLN A 141 -6.90 -9.84 -3.58
C GLN A 141 -7.25 -8.48 -2.94
N GLU A 142 -6.37 -7.97 -2.07
CA GLU A 142 -6.46 -6.67 -1.42
C GLU A 142 -5.57 -5.63 -2.12
N VAL A 143 -4.80 -6.02 -3.15
CA VAL A 143 -3.96 -5.11 -3.94
C VAL A 143 -4.75 -4.59 -5.15
N ILE A 144 -4.70 -3.28 -5.37
CA ILE A 144 -5.25 -2.63 -6.56
C ILE A 144 -4.12 -2.58 -7.60
N TRP A 145 -4.11 -3.58 -8.47
CA TRP A 145 -3.07 -3.77 -9.48
C TRP A 145 -3.13 -2.79 -10.65
N ASP A 146 -4.04 -1.81 -10.67
CA ASP A 146 -4.03 -0.75 -11.68
C ASP A 146 -2.80 0.16 -11.50
N ASP A 147 -2.41 0.44 -10.25
CA ASP A 147 -1.31 1.35 -9.90
C ASP A 147 -0.22 0.73 -9.03
N THR A 148 -0.37 -0.53 -8.60
CA THR A 148 0.63 -1.25 -7.77
C THR A 148 1.36 -2.32 -8.58
N ARG A 149 2.67 -2.47 -8.38
CA ARG A 149 3.51 -3.52 -9.00
C ARG A 149 4.51 -4.06 -8.00
N CYS A 150 5.11 -5.21 -8.33
CA CYS A 150 6.31 -5.68 -7.66
C CYS A 150 7.51 -5.72 -8.59
N LEU A 151 8.68 -5.46 -8.03
CA LEU A 151 9.95 -5.65 -8.70
C LEU A 151 10.40 -7.11 -8.55
N LYS A 152 11.32 -7.55 -9.42
CA LYS A 152 11.83 -8.93 -9.40
C LYS A 152 12.52 -9.31 -8.08
N ASN A 153 13.00 -8.31 -7.33
CA ASN A 153 13.64 -8.50 -6.03
C ASN A 153 12.63 -8.56 -4.86
N GLY A 154 11.33 -8.44 -5.14
CA GLY A 154 10.26 -8.50 -4.14
C GLY A 154 9.84 -7.14 -3.55
N GLU A 155 10.46 -6.03 -3.94
CA GLU A 155 9.97 -4.69 -3.58
C GLU A 155 8.59 -4.43 -4.19
N CYS A 156 7.72 -3.75 -3.46
CA CYS A 156 6.44 -3.26 -4.00
C CYS A 156 6.50 -1.77 -4.19
N VAL A 157 5.90 -1.35 -5.31
CA VAL A 157 6.04 0.01 -5.80
C VAL A 157 4.72 0.45 -6.42
N SER A 158 4.45 1.75 -6.37
CA SER A 158 3.42 2.32 -7.23
C SER A 158 3.99 2.63 -8.62
N LEU A 159 3.13 2.69 -9.64
CA LEU A 159 3.52 3.16 -10.97
C LEU A 159 4.01 4.62 -10.99
N ALA A 160 3.78 5.38 -9.91
CA ALA A 160 4.32 6.73 -9.75
C ALA A 160 5.79 6.75 -9.26
N GLY A 161 6.37 5.59 -8.94
CA GLY A 161 7.73 5.47 -8.41
C GLY A 161 7.82 5.59 -6.89
N THR A 162 6.70 5.40 -6.19
CA THR A 162 6.64 5.35 -4.72
C THR A 162 7.07 3.96 -4.25
N HIS A 163 8.05 3.88 -3.34
CA HIS A 163 8.36 2.65 -2.59
C HIS A 163 7.29 2.42 -1.51
N LEU A 164 6.77 1.20 -1.46
CA LEU A 164 5.65 0.77 -0.63
C LEU A 164 6.01 -0.31 0.37
#